data_AF-A0A382XXX3-F1
#
_entry.id   AF-A0A382XXX3-F1
#
_cell.length_a   1.000
_cell.length_b   1.000
_cell.length_c   1.000
_cell.angle_alpha   90.00
_cell.angle_beta   90.00
_cell.angle_gamma   90.00
#
_symmetry.space_group_name_H-M   'P 1'
#
loop_
_entity.id
_entity.type
_entity.pdbx_description
1 polymer ?
#
loop_
_entity_poly.entity_id
_entity_poly.type
_entity_poly.pdbx_seq_one_letter_code
_entity_poly.pdbx_strand_id
1 'polypeptide(L)'
;MYVGSRKAYKESYDLTLTGTRTMRKLSFAVTCLRPWLFVLTFAFVEESFSEVKQVQFNRDVRPILSNHCFACHGPDEKQRKAKLRLDLKDSLFEKRENVLIARGKPGASELFLRLTHSDPEERMPPEDFPKKLK
;
A
#
# COMPACT_ATOMS: atom_id res chain seq x y z
N MET A 1 -26.42 -50.39 21.43
CA MET A 1 -26.20 -50.35 19.97
C MET A 1 -24.86 -49.59 19.78
N TYR A 2 -23.68 -50.24 19.80
CA TYR A 2 -23.01 -50.93 18.67
C TYR A 2 -23.09 -50.06 17.39
N VAL A 3 -22.04 -49.59 16.71
CA VAL A 3 -20.62 -49.97 16.53
C VAL A 3 -19.87 -48.71 16.05
N GLY A 4 -18.68 -48.36 16.56
CA GLY A 4 -17.39 -48.72 15.93
C GLY A 4 -17.19 -48.04 14.56
N SER A 5 -16.20 -47.19 14.38
CA SER A 5 -14.87 -47.71 14.05
C SER A 5 -13.77 -46.69 14.38
N ARG A 6 -12.97 -47.05 15.39
CA ARG A 6 -11.55 -46.68 15.48
C ARG A 6 -10.80 -47.41 14.37
N LYS A 7 -9.80 -46.73 13.79
CA LYS A 7 -8.55 -47.22 13.17
C LYS A 7 -8.13 -46.19 12.12
N ALA A 8 -6.87 -45.87 11.89
CA ALA A 8 -5.61 -46.21 12.52
C ALA A 8 -4.62 -45.38 11.72
N TYR A 9 -3.88 -44.47 12.36
CA TYR A 9 -2.63 -44.00 11.75
C TYR A 9 -1.71 -43.37 12.81
N LYS A 10 -1.38 -44.19 13.82
CA LYS A 10 -0.08 -44.12 14.49
C LYS A 10 0.70 -45.36 14.05
N GLU A 11 2.02 -45.21 14.02
CA GLU A 11 3.05 -46.24 13.83
C GLU A 11 3.48 -46.57 12.39
N SER A 12 4.80 -46.77 12.26
CA SER A 12 5.63 -46.62 11.07
C SER A 12 5.68 -45.15 10.66
N TYR A 13 6.77 -44.40 10.79
CA TYR A 13 8.11 -44.67 10.28
C TYR A 13 9.09 -43.80 11.07
N ASP A 14 9.49 -44.30 12.24
CA ASP A 14 10.77 -43.95 12.82
C ASP A 14 11.53 -45.26 12.87
N LEU A 15 12.53 -45.41 11.99
CA LEU A 15 13.78 -46.13 12.24
C LEU A 15 14.55 -46.30 10.93
N THR A 16 15.84 -45.99 11.04
CA THR A 16 16.92 -46.25 10.08
C THR A 16 17.01 -45.26 8.92
N LEU A 17 17.90 -44.29 9.07
CA LEU A 17 19.24 -44.41 8.48
C LEU A 17 20.03 -43.14 8.79
N THR A 18 20.81 -43.24 9.86
CA THR A 18 22.14 -42.63 9.96
C THR A 18 22.88 -42.86 8.64
N GLY A 19 22.94 -41.82 7.83
CA GLY A 19 23.64 -41.81 6.55
C GLY A 19 24.53 -40.59 6.50
N THR A 20 25.70 -40.71 7.11
CA THR A 20 26.83 -39.79 6.95
C THR A 20 27.09 -39.57 5.46
N ARG A 21 26.64 -38.44 4.91
CA ARG A 21 26.98 -38.03 3.55
C ARG A 21 28.43 -37.60 3.55
N THR A 22 29.28 -38.58 3.28
CA THR A 22 30.70 -38.44 2.97
C THR A 22 30.88 -37.30 1.97
N MET A 23 31.53 -36.24 2.45
CA MET A 23 32.11 -35.17 1.65
C MET A 23 32.99 -35.78 0.57
N ARG A 24 32.51 -35.81 -0.68
CA ARG A 24 33.38 -36.05 -1.83
C ARG A 24 34.28 -34.84 -1.97
N LYS A 25 35.54 -35.06 -1.60
CA LYS A 25 36.69 -34.22 -1.90
C LYS A 25 36.62 -33.80 -3.38
N LEU A 26 36.32 -32.53 -3.64
CA LEU A 26 36.88 -31.84 -4.78
C LEU A 26 38.00 -30.96 -4.26
N SER A 27 39.21 -31.46 -4.44
CA SER A 27 40.43 -30.67 -4.42
C SER A 27 40.30 -29.56 -5.47
N PHE A 28 39.84 -28.38 -5.07
CA PHE A 28 40.20 -27.14 -5.76
C PHE A 28 41.42 -26.59 -5.03
N ALA A 29 42.58 -27.05 -5.48
CA ALA A 29 43.83 -26.33 -5.32
C ALA A 29 43.69 -25.00 -6.10
N VAL A 30 43.09 -24.00 -5.48
CA VAL A 30 43.31 -22.60 -5.86
C VAL A 30 44.24 -22.04 -4.79
N THR A 31 45.51 -22.20 -5.13
CA THR A 31 46.70 -21.61 -4.55
C THR A 31 46.48 -20.23 -3.92
N CYS A 32 46.86 -20.14 -2.64
CA CYS A 32 47.83 -19.18 -2.11
C CYS A 32 48.19 -18.01 -3.05
N LEU A 33 48.09 -16.79 -2.51
CA LEU A 33 48.58 -15.50 -3.04
C LEU A 33 47.57 -14.66 -3.85
N ARG A 34 46.69 -13.96 -3.12
CA ARG A 34 46.36 -12.52 -3.37
C ARG A 34 45.43 -11.96 -2.27
N PRO A 35 45.91 -11.71 -1.04
CA PRO A 35 45.09 -11.14 0.03
C PRO A 35 44.83 -9.63 -0.12
N TRP A 36 45.23 -9.00 -1.24
CA TRP A 36 45.13 -7.54 -1.43
C TRP A 36 44.10 -7.08 -2.47
N LEU A 37 43.38 -8.00 -3.13
CA LEU A 37 42.30 -7.66 -4.07
C LEU A 37 40.89 -7.93 -3.52
N PHE A 38 40.78 -8.49 -2.31
CA PHE A 38 39.49 -8.81 -1.68
C PHE A 38 39.06 -7.79 -0.60
N VAL A 39 39.85 -6.74 -0.39
CA VAL A 39 39.52 -5.65 0.57
C VAL A 39 38.86 -4.45 -0.13
N LEU A 40 38.85 -4.41 -1.47
CA LEU A 40 38.23 -3.32 -2.26
C LEU A 40 36.81 -3.61 -2.76
N THR A 41 36.20 -4.76 -2.45
CA THR A 41 34.86 -5.13 -2.92
C THR A 41 33.79 -5.18 -1.83
N PHE A 42 34.14 -4.88 -0.57
CA PHE A 42 33.26 -5.09 0.60
C PHE A 42 33.00 -3.81 1.41
N ALA A 43 33.01 -2.64 0.78
CA ALA A 43 32.58 -1.39 1.41
C ALA A 43 31.59 -0.69 0.48
N PHE A 44 30.43 -0.33 1.01
CA PHE A 44 29.26 0.27 0.35
C PHE A 44 28.25 -0.70 -0.26
N VAL A 45 27.72 -1.61 0.56
CA VAL A 45 26.29 -1.93 0.45
C VAL A 45 25.54 -0.86 1.24
N GLU A 46 25.15 0.23 0.58
CA GLU A 46 24.15 1.16 1.12
C GLU A 46 22.76 0.55 0.91
N GLU A 47 22.27 -0.18 1.91
CA GLU A 47 20.85 -0.52 1.98
C GLU A 47 20.05 0.76 2.24
N SER A 48 19.54 1.33 1.15
CA SER A 48 18.53 2.38 1.21
C SER A 48 17.20 1.76 1.67
N PHE A 49 16.98 1.69 2.98
CA PHE A 49 15.66 1.42 3.52
C PHE A 49 14.74 2.57 3.15
N SER A 50 13.91 2.36 2.12
CA SER A 50 12.83 3.26 1.77
C SER A 50 11.76 3.17 2.86
N GLU A 51 11.71 4.17 3.74
CA GLU A 51 10.63 4.30 4.71
C GLU A 51 9.32 4.59 3.94
N VAL A 52 8.35 3.69 4.06
CA VAL A 52 7.01 3.93 3.54
C VAL A 52 6.39 5.06 4.37
N LYS A 53 6.46 6.28 3.83
CA LYS A 53 5.90 7.46 4.48
C LYS A 53 4.40 7.28 4.67
N GLN A 54 3.99 7.10 5.92
CA GLN A 54 2.58 7.03 6.29
C GLN A 54 1.89 8.35 5.97
N VAL A 55 0.83 8.27 5.16
CA VAL A 55 -0.01 9.43 4.81
C VAL A 55 -0.89 9.79 6.01
N GLN A 56 -0.78 11.03 6.46
CA GLN A 56 -1.51 11.58 7.60
C GLN A 56 -2.55 12.56 7.09
N PHE A 57 -3.84 12.33 7.37
CA PHE A 57 -4.93 13.15 6.82
C PHE A 57 -4.73 14.65 7.09
N ASN A 58 -4.46 15.07 8.33
CA ASN A 58 -4.34 16.49 8.67
C ASN A 58 -3.12 17.17 8.08
N ARG A 59 -2.02 16.44 7.88
CA ARG A 59 -0.75 16.99 7.36
C ARG A 59 -0.73 16.97 5.83
N ASP A 60 -1.20 15.88 5.22
CA ASP A 60 -0.99 15.59 3.81
C ASP A 60 -2.26 15.81 2.97
N VAL A 61 -3.46 15.49 3.48
CA VAL A 61 -4.71 15.52 2.69
C VAL A 61 -5.51 16.80 2.92
N ARG A 62 -5.69 17.22 4.17
CA ARG A 62 -6.51 18.38 4.54
C ARG A 62 -6.02 19.68 3.89
N PRO A 63 -4.71 19.97 3.80
CA PRO A 63 -4.24 21.18 3.12
C PRO A 63 -4.60 21.20 1.63
N ILE A 64 -4.63 20.04 0.97
CA ILE A 64 -5.06 19.91 -0.43
C ILE A 64 -6.55 20.26 -0.52
N LEU A 65 -7.39 19.63 0.29
CA LEU A 65 -8.83 19.91 0.28
C LEU A 65 -9.18 21.36 0.62
N SER A 66 -8.45 21.97 1.58
CA SER A 66 -8.67 23.38 1.93
C SER A 66 -8.28 24.35 0.82
N ASN A 67 -7.25 24.02 0.05
CA ASN A 67 -6.77 24.89 -1.03
C ASN A 67 -7.62 24.77 -2.29
N HIS A 68 -8.14 23.57 -2.57
CA HIS A 68 -8.71 23.25 -3.88
C HIS A 68 -10.21 22.97 -3.86
N CYS A 69 -10.80 22.61 -2.72
CA CYS A 69 -12.16 22.06 -2.68
C CYS A 69 -13.12 22.84 -1.76
N PHE A 70 -12.65 23.37 -0.62
CA PHE A 70 -13.55 23.97 0.38
C PHE A 70 -14.20 25.28 -0.07
N ALA A 71 -13.69 25.96 -1.10
CA ALA A 71 -14.34 27.14 -1.66
C ALA A 71 -15.77 26.84 -2.16
N CYS A 72 -15.96 25.68 -2.80
CA CYS A 72 -17.25 25.25 -3.35
C CYS A 72 -17.93 24.12 -2.54
N HIS A 73 -17.18 23.39 -1.70
CA HIS A 73 -17.69 22.25 -0.94
C HIS A 73 -17.32 22.32 0.55
N GLY A 74 -17.29 23.53 1.10
CA GLY A 74 -16.92 23.81 2.50
C GLY A 74 -18.05 24.45 3.32
N PRO A 75 -17.71 25.18 4.39
CA PRO A 75 -18.69 25.66 5.35
C PRO A 75 -19.61 26.76 4.82
N ASP A 76 -19.18 27.56 3.84
CA ASP A 76 -19.98 28.65 3.28
C ASP A 76 -21.17 28.12 2.49
N GLU A 77 -22.38 28.31 3.01
CA GLU A 77 -23.61 27.81 2.41
C GLU A 77 -23.94 28.47 1.08
N LYS A 78 -23.55 29.73 0.88
CA LYS A 78 -23.89 30.50 -0.32
C LYS A 78 -23.09 30.04 -1.54
N GLN A 79 -21.86 29.59 -1.31
CA GLN A 79 -20.97 29.08 -2.35
C GLN A 79 -21.05 27.55 -2.50
N ARG A 80 -21.76 26.88 -1.58
CA ARG A 80 -21.76 25.42 -1.48
C ARG A 80 -22.54 24.76 -2.61
N LYS A 81 -21.81 24.02 -3.46
CA LYS A 81 -22.35 23.19 -4.52
C LYS A 81 -22.72 21.79 -4.00
N ALA A 82 -23.76 21.21 -4.59
CA ALA A 82 -24.24 19.84 -4.33
C ALA A 82 -24.54 19.50 -2.85
N LYS A 83 -24.76 20.51 -1.99
CA LYS A 83 -24.92 20.34 -0.52
C LYS A 83 -23.84 19.41 0.07
N LEU A 84 -22.61 19.50 -0.45
CA LEU A 84 -21.49 18.64 -0.09
C LEU A 84 -20.54 19.37 0.84
N ARG A 85 -20.14 18.71 1.94
CA ARG A 85 -19.18 19.22 2.93
C ARG A 85 -17.96 18.31 2.99
N LEU A 86 -16.86 18.72 2.35
CA LEU A 86 -15.60 17.97 2.40
C LEU A 86 -14.76 18.27 3.66
N ASP A 87 -15.14 19.31 4.40
CA ASP A 87 -14.49 19.73 5.64
C ASP A 87 -14.98 18.96 6.89
N LEU A 88 -16.12 18.29 6.80
CA LEU A 88 -16.71 17.51 7.88
C LEU A 88 -16.56 16.01 7.62
N LYS A 89 -15.98 15.30 8.59
CA LYS A 89 -15.78 13.84 8.50
C LYS A 89 -17.08 13.08 8.24
N ASP A 90 -18.15 13.45 8.93
CA ASP A 90 -19.43 12.72 8.86
C ASP A 90 -20.08 12.87 7.48
N SER A 91 -19.95 14.04 6.85
CA SER A 91 -20.44 14.25 5.48
C SER A 91 -19.69 13.43 4.44
N LEU A 92 -18.46 12.97 4.72
CA LEU A 92 -17.70 12.14 3.78
C LEU A 92 -18.24 10.72 3.64
N PHE A 93 -18.95 10.23 4.67
CA PHE A 93 -19.47 8.87 4.76
C PHE A 93 -21.01 8.83 4.84
N GLU A 94 -21.65 9.98 4.67
CA GLU A 94 -23.10 10.10 4.60
C GLU A 94 -23.65 9.31 3.39
N LYS A 95 -24.82 8.68 3.58
CA LYS A 95 -25.50 7.97 2.49
C LYS A 95 -25.96 8.98 1.44
N ARG A 96 -25.43 8.82 0.23
CA ARG A 96 -25.77 9.60 -0.96
C ARG A 96 -26.12 8.66 -2.10
N GLU A 97 -26.56 9.20 -3.23
CA GLU A 97 -26.81 8.44 -4.45
C GLU A 97 -25.55 7.67 -4.87
N ASN A 98 -24.40 8.38 -4.93
CA ASN A 98 -23.09 7.80 -5.16
C ASN A 98 -22.26 7.78 -3.87
N VAL A 99 -21.45 6.74 -3.71
CA VAL A 99 -20.52 6.63 -2.58
C VAL A 99 -19.39 7.64 -2.77
N LEU A 100 -19.32 8.64 -1.88
CA LEU A 100 -18.30 9.68 -1.98
C LEU A 100 -16.88 9.14 -1.78
N ILE A 101 -16.68 8.38 -0.70
CA ILE A 101 -15.41 7.73 -0.36
C ILE A 101 -15.66 6.27 0.03
N ALA A 102 -15.21 5.35 -0.83
CA ALA A 102 -15.15 3.92 -0.56
C ALA A 102 -13.77 3.55 0.00
N ARG A 103 -13.73 3.10 1.26
CA ARG A 103 -12.47 2.79 1.97
C ARG A 103 -11.67 1.72 1.22
N GLY A 104 -10.42 2.02 0.89
CA GLY A 104 -9.50 1.13 0.18
C GLY A 104 -9.84 0.90 -1.29
N LYS A 105 -10.87 1.56 -1.84
CA LYS A 105 -11.33 1.39 -3.22
C LYS A 105 -11.49 2.75 -3.91
N PRO A 106 -10.39 3.41 -4.32
CA PRO A 106 -10.45 4.73 -4.95
C PRO A 106 -11.34 4.73 -6.20
N GLY A 107 -11.27 3.71 -7.05
CA GLY A 107 -12.11 3.60 -8.25
C GLY A 107 -13.63 3.46 -8.00
N ALA A 108 -14.04 3.20 -6.76
CA ALA A 108 -15.45 3.19 -6.34
C ALA A 108 -15.84 4.44 -5.53
N SER A 109 -14.95 5.43 -5.45
CA SER A 109 -15.16 6.68 -4.72
C SER A 109 -15.47 7.80 -5.71
N GLU A 110 -16.64 8.40 -5.63
CA GLU A 110 -17.04 9.53 -6.47
C GLU A 110 -16.00 10.66 -6.43
N LEU A 111 -15.43 10.95 -5.24
CA LEU A 111 -14.40 11.97 -5.10
C LEU A 111 -13.19 11.70 -6.01
N PHE A 112 -12.75 10.44 -6.11
CA PHE A 112 -11.63 10.06 -6.97
C PHE A 112 -12.01 10.14 -8.45
N LEU A 113 -13.22 9.68 -8.80
CA LEU A 113 -13.72 9.76 -10.17
C LEU A 113 -13.78 11.20 -10.68
N ARG A 114 -14.20 12.15 -9.84
CA ARG A 114 -14.18 13.59 -10.17
C ARG A 114 -12.78 14.15 -10.36
N LEU A 115 -11.81 13.69 -9.58
CA LEU A 115 -10.42 14.13 -9.73
C LEU A 115 -9.79 13.66 -11.05
N THR A 116 -10.14 12.45 -11.49
CA THR A 116 -9.55 11.82 -12.69
C THR A 116 -10.47 11.79 -13.90
N HIS A 117 -11.58 12.53 -13.87
CA HIS A 117 -12.57 12.50 -14.95
C HIS A 117 -11.96 12.98 -16.27
N SER A 118 -12.33 12.41 -17.42
CA SER A 118 -11.77 12.78 -18.73
C SER A 118 -12.31 14.14 -19.23
N ASP A 119 -13.59 14.39 -19.02
CA ASP A 119 -14.25 15.66 -19.34
C ASP A 119 -13.82 16.77 -18.35
N PRO A 120 -13.25 17.89 -18.83
CA PRO A 120 -12.91 19.05 -18.01
C PRO A 120 -14.06 19.66 -17.20
N GLU A 121 -15.29 19.62 -17.71
CA GLU A 121 -16.46 20.22 -17.06
C GLU A 121 -16.93 19.41 -15.83
N GLU A 122 -16.72 18.10 -15.86
CA GLU A 122 -17.02 17.19 -14.76
C GLU A 122 -15.83 17.01 -13.80
N ARG A 123 -14.63 17.41 -14.23
CA ARG A 123 -13.41 17.28 -13.44
C ARG A 123 -13.36 18.32 -12.32
N MET A 124 -12.94 17.88 -11.14
CA MET A 124 -12.71 18.75 -9.99
C MET A 124 -11.22 18.81 -9.64
N PRO A 125 -10.68 19.99 -9.29
CA PRO A 125 -11.32 21.30 -9.40
C PRO A 125 -11.52 21.71 -10.87
N PRO A 126 -12.50 22.60 -11.15
CA PRO A 126 -12.71 23.14 -12.49
C PRO A 126 -11.46 23.81 -13.07
N GLU A 127 -11.32 23.86 -14.40
CA GLU A 127 -10.12 24.39 -15.05
C GLU A 127 -9.89 25.89 -14.79
N ASP A 128 -10.97 26.64 -14.58
CA ASP A 128 -10.99 28.06 -14.24
C ASP A 128 -10.70 28.33 -12.75
N PHE A 129 -10.57 27.27 -11.94
CA PHE A 129 -10.28 27.43 -10.51
C PHE A 129 -8.84 27.94 -10.30
N PRO A 130 -8.64 29.04 -9.54
CA PRO A 130 -7.33 29.71 -9.46
C PRO A 130 -6.18 28.83 -8.96
N LYS A 131 -6.48 27.86 -8.09
CA LYS A 131 -5.49 26.94 -7.52
C LYS A 131 -5.64 25.58 -8.17
N LYS A 132 -4.82 25.28 -9.18
CA LYS A 132 -4.80 23.95 -9.83
C LYS A 132 -4.12 22.91 -8.95
N LEU A 133 -4.56 21.65 -9.04
CA LEU A 133 -3.83 20.53 -8.48
C LEU A 133 -2.50 20.38 -9.25
N LYS A 134 -1.39 20.27 -8.52
CA LYS A 134 -0.04 20.08 -9.07
C LYS A 134 0.34 18.61 -9.06
#